data_AF-A0A972RJ26-F1
#
_entry.id   AF-A0A972RJ26-F1
#
_cell.length_a   1.000
_cell.length_b   1.000
_cell.length_c   1.000
_cell.angle_alpha   90.00
_cell.angle_beta   90.00
_cell.angle_gamma   90.00
#
_symmetry.space_group_name_H-M   'P 1'
#
loop_
_entity.id
_entity.type
_entity.pdbx_description
1 polymer ?
#
loop_
_entity_poly.entity_id
_entity_poly.type
_entity_poly.pdbx_seq_one_letter_code
_entity_poly.pdbx_strand_id
1 'polypeptide(L)'
;MEQIFTLDNLVTLVLLTLLQAVLGFDNLLYIVLESKRAPEAKRQMVRRLGIGLAVIFRIVLLFVLVKAISTFQNTLFTFQLTNFIEGTFNLHSLIVLVGGIFIIYTATKEIFHMMAVDNLEHETREPTSVTTIVFWMVAVNLVFSFDSMLSAIALSDVFWIMATAILIGGALMIWLADGVAVFLQKNRMYEVMGLFILFVVGIMLLSEGAHLANLHLFGQKITPMSKATFYFVIGVLVISDIVQNRYRKRLQKIKGLV
;
A
#
# COMPACT_ATOMS: atom_id res chain seq x y z
N MET A 1 -13.78 26.83 -14.68
CA MET A 1 -12.36 26.53 -14.94
C MET A 1 -11.40 27.59 -14.39
N GLU A 2 -11.86 28.78 -13.98
CA GLU A 2 -11.02 29.83 -13.36
C GLU A 2 -10.49 29.48 -11.96
N GLN A 3 -11.08 28.51 -11.26
CA GLN A 3 -10.61 28.10 -9.92
C GLN A 3 -9.31 27.30 -9.94
N ILE A 4 -8.86 26.70 -11.05
CA ILE A 4 -7.65 25.85 -11.02
C ILE A 4 -6.35 26.68 -11.07
N PHE A 5 -6.40 27.89 -11.66
CA PHE A 5 -5.21 28.70 -11.98
C PHE A 5 -4.90 29.82 -10.99
N THR A 6 -5.41 29.75 -9.75
CA THR A 6 -4.92 30.62 -8.68
C THR A 6 -3.59 30.09 -8.14
N LEU A 7 -2.70 30.98 -7.68
CA LEU A 7 -1.40 30.57 -7.12
C LEU A 7 -1.57 29.58 -5.96
N ASP A 8 -2.55 29.79 -5.09
CA ASP A 8 -2.84 28.89 -3.95
C ASP A 8 -3.26 27.49 -4.41
N ASN A 9 -4.03 27.39 -5.48
CA ASN A 9 -4.50 26.11 -6.03
C ASN A 9 -3.41 25.36 -6.79
N LEU A 10 -2.48 26.08 -7.42
CA LEU A 10 -1.28 25.48 -8.02
C LEU A 10 -0.32 24.95 -6.95
N VAL A 11 -0.10 25.70 -5.86
CA VAL A 11 0.71 25.23 -4.72
C VAL A 11 0.06 23.99 -4.10
N THR A 12 -1.25 24.03 -3.88
CA THR A 12 -2.02 22.88 -3.36
C THR A 12 -1.93 21.67 -4.31
N LEU A 13 -2.03 21.88 -5.63
CA LEU A 13 -1.88 20.82 -6.62
C LEU A 13 -0.50 20.16 -6.54
N VAL A 14 0.57 20.96 -6.42
CA VAL A 14 1.94 20.45 -6.26
C VAL A 14 2.07 19.66 -4.96
N LEU A 15 1.58 20.19 -3.84
CA LEU A 15 1.61 19.48 -2.55
C LEU A 15 0.84 18.16 -2.61
N LEU A 16 -0.36 18.15 -3.20
CA LEU A 16 -1.16 16.94 -3.36
C LEU A 16 -0.49 15.93 -4.29
N THR A 17 0.14 16.40 -5.37
CA THR A 17 0.86 15.53 -6.31
C THR A 17 2.08 14.90 -5.64
N LEU A 18 2.84 15.68 -4.87
CA LEU A 18 3.96 15.17 -4.08
C LEU A 18 3.49 14.16 -3.03
N LEU A 19 2.43 14.49 -2.28
CA LEU A 19 1.85 13.59 -1.29
C LEU A 19 1.44 12.26 -1.93
N GLN A 20 0.80 12.31 -3.10
CA GLN A 20 0.39 11.11 -3.82
C GLN A 20 1.56 10.34 -4.44
N ALA A 21 2.65 11.00 -4.83
CA ALA A 21 3.84 10.32 -5.30
C ALA A 21 4.51 9.54 -4.15
N VAL A 22 4.64 10.17 -2.97
CA VAL A 22 5.25 9.53 -1.80
C VAL A 22 4.34 8.40 -1.25
N LEU A 23 3.05 8.65 -1.06
CA LEU A 23 2.09 7.64 -0.58
C LEU A 23 1.76 6.58 -1.66
N GLY A 24 1.89 6.93 -2.93
CA GLY A 24 1.60 6.03 -4.06
C GLY A 24 2.69 5.00 -4.30
N PHE A 25 3.87 5.17 -3.71
CA PHE A 25 4.97 4.22 -3.82
C PHE A 25 4.61 2.85 -3.22
N ASP A 26 3.96 2.83 -2.06
CA ASP A 26 3.55 1.58 -1.40
C ASP A 26 2.51 0.82 -2.24
N ASN A 27 1.57 1.57 -2.83
CA ASN A 27 0.57 1.03 -3.75
C ASN A 27 1.22 0.46 -5.02
N LEU A 28 2.24 1.14 -5.54
CA LEU A 28 3.01 0.68 -6.70
C LEU A 28 3.77 -0.61 -6.38
N LEU A 29 4.45 -0.68 -5.23
CA LEU A 29 5.16 -1.87 -4.79
C LEU A 29 4.23 -3.07 -4.70
N TYR A 30 3.05 -2.90 -4.08
CA TYR A 30 2.06 -3.96 -3.99
C TYR A 30 1.61 -4.44 -5.38
N ILE A 31 1.26 -3.53 -6.30
CA ILE A 31 0.85 -3.88 -7.67
C ILE A 31 1.97 -4.63 -8.40
N VAL A 32 3.21 -4.18 -8.26
CA VAL A 32 4.35 -4.83 -8.92
C VAL A 32 4.55 -6.25 -8.38
N LEU A 33 4.52 -6.44 -7.05
CA LEU A 33 4.68 -7.74 -6.41
C LEU A 33 3.52 -8.69 -6.77
N GLU A 34 2.28 -8.24 -6.64
CA GLU A 34 1.10 -9.05 -6.92
C GLU A 34 1.02 -9.43 -8.42
N SER A 35 1.52 -8.58 -9.33
CA SER A 35 1.53 -8.87 -10.77
C SER A 35 2.40 -10.06 -11.14
N LYS A 36 3.38 -10.42 -10.31
CA LYS A 36 4.28 -11.56 -10.57
C LYS A 36 3.56 -12.90 -10.54
N ARG A 37 2.39 -12.96 -9.88
CA ARG A 37 1.51 -14.14 -9.84
C ARG A 37 0.86 -14.44 -11.19
N ALA A 38 0.78 -13.45 -12.08
CA ALA A 38 0.29 -13.65 -13.43
C ALA A 38 1.35 -14.35 -14.32
N PRO A 39 0.92 -15.08 -15.37
CA PRO A 39 1.82 -15.61 -16.38
C PRO A 39 2.75 -14.54 -16.94
N GLU A 40 4.01 -14.87 -17.20
CA GLU A 40 5.06 -13.90 -17.56
C GLU A 40 4.65 -12.96 -18.69
N ALA A 41 4.06 -13.51 -19.74
CA ALA A 41 3.57 -12.79 -20.91
C ALA A 41 2.46 -11.75 -20.60
N LYS A 42 1.74 -11.91 -19.48
CA LYS A 42 0.62 -11.05 -19.08
C LYS A 42 0.96 -10.07 -17.96
N ARG A 43 2.11 -10.20 -17.29
CA ARG A 43 2.45 -9.39 -16.09
C ARG A 43 2.39 -7.87 -16.36
N GLN A 44 2.91 -7.41 -17.49
CA GLN A 44 2.87 -5.99 -17.85
C GLN A 44 1.44 -5.49 -18.07
N MET A 45 0.63 -6.26 -18.79
CA MET A 45 -0.79 -5.97 -19.00
C MET A 45 -1.52 -5.91 -17.66
N VAL A 46 -1.28 -6.87 -16.76
CA VAL A 46 -1.89 -6.91 -15.42
C VAL A 46 -1.52 -5.69 -14.58
N ARG A 47 -0.24 -5.26 -14.58
CA ARG A 47 0.18 -4.02 -13.89
C ARG A 47 -0.55 -2.80 -14.44
N ARG A 48 -0.55 -2.61 -15.76
CA ARG A 48 -1.16 -1.42 -16.39
C ARG A 48 -2.68 -1.39 -16.19
N LEU A 49 -3.36 -2.53 -16.32
CA LEU A 49 -4.79 -2.65 -16.03
C LEU A 49 -5.07 -2.40 -14.55
N GLY A 50 -4.29 -2.98 -13.65
CA GLY A 50 -4.42 -2.77 -12.21
C GLY A 50 -4.27 -1.30 -11.82
N ILE A 51 -3.25 -0.60 -12.35
CA ILE A 51 -3.04 0.83 -12.10
C ILE A 51 -4.16 1.67 -12.72
N GLY A 52 -4.57 1.38 -13.96
CA GLY A 52 -5.65 2.11 -14.62
C GLY A 52 -6.98 2.00 -13.86
N LEU A 53 -7.35 0.77 -13.47
CA LEU A 53 -8.54 0.54 -12.65
C LEU A 53 -8.42 1.20 -11.27
N ALA A 54 -7.26 1.09 -10.62
CA ALA A 54 -6.99 1.75 -9.34
C ALA A 54 -7.22 3.27 -9.40
N VAL A 55 -6.73 3.94 -10.45
CA VAL A 55 -6.94 5.39 -10.66
C VAL A 55 -8.42 5.71 -10.85
N ILE A 56 -9.14 4.93 -11.66
CA ILE A 56 -10.58 5.11 -11.88
C ILE A 56 -11.34 4.96 -10.56
N PHE A 57 -11.11 3.86 -9.83
CA PHE A 57 -11.76 3.63 -8.55
C PHE A 57 -11.38 4.67 -7.50
N ARG A 58 -10.17 5.25 -7.55
CA ARG A 58 -9.79 6.39 -6.71
C ARG A 58 -10.64 7.62 -6.98
N ILE A 59 -10.89 7.95 -8.24
CA ILE A 59 -11.71 9.11 -8.60
C ILE A 59 -13.16 8.88 -8.18
N VAL A 60 -13.69 7.67 -8.39
CA VAL A 60 -15.02 7.29 -7.91
C VAL A 60 -15.10 7.40 -6.38
N LEU A 61 -14.09 6.87 -5.67
CA LEU A 61 -14.01 6.95 -4.22
C LEU A 61 -13.92 8.40 -3.74
N LEU A 62 -13.12 9.23 -4.38
CA LEU A 62 -13.01 10.66 -4.06
C LEU A 62 -14.38 11.34 -4.16
N PHE A 63 -15.12 11.09 -5.23
CA PHE A 63 -16.47 11.65 -5.40
C PHE A 63 -17.43 11.17 -4.31
N VAL A 64 -17.40 9.88 -3.96
CA VAL A 64 -18.20 9.30 -2.89
C VAL A 64 -17.84 9.92 -1.53
N LEU A 65 -16.55 10.05 -1.23
CA LEU A 65 -16.08 10.64 0.02
C LEU A 65 -16.46 12.11 0.12
N VAL A 66 -16.23 12.93 -0.90
CA VAL A 66 -16.61 14.36 -0.89
C VAL A 66 -18.11 14.55 -0.66
N LYS A 67 -18.97 13.65 -1.15
CA LYS A 67 -20.43 13.72 -0.94
C LYS A 67 -20.92 13.09 0.36
N ALA A 68 -20.26 12.05 0.86
CA ALA A 68 -20.79 11.18 1.91
C ALA A 68 -19.82 10.97 3.09
N ILE A 69 -18.80 11.82 3.25
CA ILE A 69 -17.77 11.67 4.30
C ILE A 69 -18.37 11.46 5.70
N SER A 70 -19.46 12.16 6.01
CA SER A 70 -20.17 12.02 7.28
C SER A 70 -20.69 10.59 7.49
N THR A 71 -21.23 9.95 6.45
CA THR A 71 -21.72 8.57 6.50
C THR A 71 -20.59 7.58 6.80
N PHE A 72 -19.39 7.79 6.26
CA PHE A 72 -18.24 6.91 6.48
C PHE A 72 -17.62 7.08 7.88
N GLN A 73 -17.78 8.27 8.48
CA GLN A 73 -17.26 8.59 9.80
C GLN A 73 -18.24 8.27 10.93
N ASN A 74 -19.54 8.18 10.63
CA ASN A 74 -20.57 7.81 11.59
C ASN A 74 -20.31 6.43 12.21
N THR A 75 -20.52 6.34 13.53
CA THR A 75 -20.40 5.09 14.28
C THR A 75 -21.41 4.08 13.77
N LEU A 76 -20.94 2.91 13.33
CA LEU A 76 -21.78 1.80 12.90
C LEU A 76 -22.15 0.90 14.08
N PHE A 77 -21.14 0.48 14.85
CA PHE A 77 -21.31 -0.44 15.97
C PHE A 77 -20.34 -0.13 17.10
N THR A 78 -20.81 -0.25 18.34
CA THR A 78 -19.99 -0.17 19.54
C THR A 78 -19.95 -1.53 20.19
N PHE A 79 -18.75 -2.03 20.50
CA PHE A 79 -18.55 -3.33 21.12
C PHE A 79 -17.72 -3.18 22.39
N GLN A 80 -18.21 -3.73 23.49
CA GLN A 80 -17.54 -3.78 24.79
C GLN A 80 -17.51 -5.26 25.20
N LEU A 81 -16.39 -5.93 24.96
CA LEU A 81 -16.23 -7.34 25.34
C LEU A 81 -15.24 -7.44 26.48
N THR A 82 -15.78 -7.40 27.69
CA THR A 82 -15.02 -7.46 28.94
C THR A 82 -14.09 -6.24 29.11
N ASN A 83 -13.65 -5.92 30.33
CA ASN A 83 -12.78 -4.75 30.64
C ASN A 83 -11.39 -4.74 29.95
N PHE A 84 -11.17 -5.57 28.92
CA PHE A 84 -9.91 -5.73 28.21
C PHE A 84 -9.95 -5.26 26.74
N ILE A 85 -11.13 -5.28 26.09
CA ILE A 85 -11.30 -4.88 24.68
C ILE A 85 -12.59 -4.07 24.51
N GLU A 86 -12.43 -2.79 24.18
CA GLU A 86 -13.52 -1.86 23.87
C GLU A 86 -13.23 -1.12 22.56
N GLY A 87 -14.25 -0.90 21.73
CA GLY A 87 -14.10 -0.16 20.48
C GLY A 87 -15.42 0.35 19.89
N THR A 88 -15.33 1.48 19.17
CA THR A 88 -16.41 2.10 18.40
C THR A 88 -16.04 2.08 16.92
N PHE A 89 -16.66 1.19 16.17
CA PHE A 89 -16.32 0.96 14.76
C PHE A 89 -17.19 1.80 13.84
N ASN A 90 -16.56 2.47 12.88
CA ASN A 90 -17.22 3.06 11.73
C ASN A 90 -16.82 2.31 10.45
N LEU A 91 -17.42 2.69 9.32
CA LEU A 91 -17.16 2.01 8.05
C LEU A 91 -15.70 2.15 7.64
N HIS A 92 -15.12 3.34 7.86
CA HIS A 92 -13.73 3.62 7.56
C HIS A 92 -12.78 2.72 8.37
N SER A 93 -12.97 2.62 9.69
CA SER A 93 -12.14 1.80 10.57
C SER A 93 -12.18 0.32 10.18
N LEU A 94 -13.36 -0.18 9.78
CA LEU A 94 -13.52 -1.57 9.36
C LEU A 94 -12.77 -1.86 8.05
N ILE A 95 -12.92 -0.99 7.05
CA ILE A 95 -12.23 -1.15 5.75
C ILE A 95 -10.71 -1.15 5.95
N VAL A 96 -10.20 -0.20 6.74
CA VAL A 96 -8.77 -0.06 7.02
C VAL A 96 -8.23 -1.25 7.82
N LEU A 97 -8.92 -1.69 8.87
CA LEU A 97 -8.54 -2.87 9.66
C LEU A 97 -8.50 -4.13 8.80
N VAL A 98 -9.56 -4.41 8.06
CA VAL A 98 -9.65 -5.61 7.22
C VAL A 98 -8.55 -5.62 6.16
N GLY A 99 -8.29 -4.48 5.51
CA GLY A 99 -7.19 -4.39 4.55
C GLY A 99 -5.82 -4.56 5.20
N GLY A 100 -5.59 -3.97 6.38
CA GLY A 100 -4.36 -4.17 7.15
C GLY A 100 -4.10 -5.64 7.47
N ILE A 101 -5.11 -6.35 8.00
CA ILE A 101 -5.05 -7.81 8.27
C ILE A 101 -4.75 -8.57 6.97
N PHE A 102 -5.47 -8.26 5.90
CA PHE A 102 -5.31 -8.92 4.61
C PHE A 102 -3.89 -8.77 4.04
N ILE A 103 -3.33 -7.56 4.13
CA ILE A 103 -1.97 -7.27 3.66
C ILE A 103 -0.93 -8.03 4.49
N ILE A 104 -1.06 -8.01 5.82
CA ILE A 104 -0.17 -8.76 6.71
C ILE A 104 -0.23 -10.24 6.40
N TYR A 105 -1.43 -10.81 6.27
CA TYR A 105 -1.62 -12.21 5.92
C TYR A 105 -0.94 -12.54 4.58
N THR A 106 -1.16 -11.71 3.56
CA THR A 106 -0.62 -11.92 2.21
C THR A 106 0.91 -11.83 2.20
N ALA A 107 1.48 -10.81 2.85
CA ALA A 107 2.92 -10.63 2.96
C ALA A 107 3.57 -11.80 3.72
N THR A 108 2.98 -12.19 4.86
CA THR A 108 3.45 -13.30 5.69
C THR A 108 3.44 -14.62 4.92
N LYS A 109 2.32 -14.92 4.24
CA LYS A 109 2.18 -16.12 3.41
C LYS A 109 3.25 -16.17 2.31
N GLU A 110 3.51 -15.05 1.65
CA GLU A 110 4.55 -14.99 0.61
C GLU A 110 5.95 -15.18 1.18
N ILE A 111 6.26 -14.54 2.32
CA ILE A 111 7.54 -14.71 3.03
C ILE A 111 7.75 -16.18 3.41
N PHE A 112 6.76 -16.84 4.00
CA PHE A 112 6.82 -18.27 4.32
C PHE A 112 7.08 -19.14 3.09
N HIS A 113 6.40 -18.84 1.99
CA HIS A 113 6.59 -19.59 0.75
C HIS A 113 7.99 -19.40 0.17
N MET A 114 8.54 -18.19 0.19
CA MET A 114 9.92 -17.94 -0.26
C MET A 114 10.95 -18.68 0.59
N MET A 115 10.71 -18.85 1.90
CA MET A 115 11.57 -19.63 2.79
C MET A 115 11.43 -21.15 2.58
N ALA A 116 10.23 -21.63 2.24
CA ALA A 116 9.96 -23.05 2.01
C ALA A 116 10.58 -23.57 0.70
N VAL A 117 10.71 -22.71 -0.32
CA VAL A 117 11.23 -23.07 -1.65
C VAL A 117 12.74 -23.37 -1.66
N ASP A 118 13.48 -23.13 -0.57
CA ASP A 118 14.87 -23.62 -0.44
C ASP A 118 14.96 -25.15 -0.22
N ASN A 119 13.83 -25.88 -0.06
CA ASN A 119 13.84 -27.32 0.23
C ASN A 119 13.00 -28.21 -0.73
N LEU A 120 12.33 -27.68 -1.76
CA LEU A 120 11.50 -28.51 -2.66
C LEU A 120 11.69 -28.10 -4.13
N GLU A 121 12.12 -29.07 -4.93
CA GLU A 121 12.18 -29.00 -6.40
C GLU A 121 10.81 -28.58 -6.97
N HIS A 122 10.83 -27.54 -7.81
CA HIS A 122 9.81 -27.19 -8.81
C HIS A 122 8.34 -27.55 -8.51
N GLU A 123 7.73 -26.93 -7.49
CA GLU A 123 6.27 -26.77 -7.53
C GLU A 123 5.92 -25.68 -8.55
N THR A 124 5.49 -26.12 -9.73
CA THR A 124 4.78 -25.29 -10.70
C THR A 124 3.55 -24.68 -10.03
N ARG A 125 3.66 -23.43 -9.57
CA ARG A 125 2.51 -22.61 -9.17
C ARG A 125 1.48 -22.65 -10.29
N GLU A 126 0.28 -23.18 -10.02
CA GLU A 126 -0.81 -23.00 -10.96
C GLU A 126 -1.04 -21.49 -11.16
N PRO A 127 -1.04 -21.01 -12.41
CA PRO A 127 -1.22 -19.60 -12.68
C PRO A 127 -2.59 -19.17 -12.15
N THR A 128 -2.57 -18.23 -11.21
CA THR A 128 -3.82 -17.62 -10.71
C THR A 128 -4.48 -16.87 -11.86
N SER A 129 -5.81 -16.96 -11.93
CA SER A 129 -6.56 -16.25 -12.96
C SER A 129 -6.24 -14.77 -12.93
N VAL A 130 -5.94 -14.20 -14.10
CA VAL A 130 -5.64 -12.76 -14.24
C VAL A 130 -6.75 -11.91 -13.62
N THR A 131 -8.00 -12.33 -13.77
CA THR A 131 -9.16 -11.64 -13.18
C THR A 131 -9.09 -11.60 -11.66
N THR A 132 -8.70 -12.71 -11.02
CA THR A 132 -8.54 -12.79 -9.57
C THR A 132 -7.42 -11.88 -9.08
N ILE A 133 -6.29 -11.85 -9.80
CA ILE A 133 -5.15 -10.99 -9.47
C ILE A 133 -5.55 -9.51 -9.58
N VAL A 134 -6.19 -9.12 -10.68
CA VAL A 134 -6.64 -7.74 -10.89
C VAL A 134 -7.70 -7.34 -9.87
N PHE A 135 -8.64 -8.23 -9.54
CA PHE A 135 -9.64 -7.98 -8.51
C PHE A 135 -9.00 -7.66 -7.15
N TRP A 136 -8.07 -8.51 -6.69
CA TRP A 136 -7.39 -8.29 -5.41
C TRP A 136 -6.48 -7.06 -5.43
N MET A 137 -5.79 -6.80 -6.55
CA MET A 137 -5.03 -5.56 -6.74
C MET A 137 -5.89 -4.32 -6.52
N VAL A 138 -7.05 -4.28 -7.16
CA VAL A 138 -7.97 -3.16 -7.06
C VAL A 138 -8.58 -3.07 -5.66
N ALA A 139 -8.94 -4.19 -5.05
CA ALA A 139 -9.51 -4.22 -3.71
C ALA A 139 -8.54 -3.66 -2.65
N VAL A 140 -7.28 -4.11 -2.65
CA VAL A 140 -6.26 -3.57 -1.73
C VAL A 140 -5.96 -2.11 -2.03
N ASN A 141 -5.86 -1.74 -3.32
CA ASN A 141 -5.64 -0.35 -3.69
C ASN A 141 -6.79 0.55 -3.21
N LEU A 142 -8.03 0.08 -3.24
CA LEU A 142 -9.16 0.81 -2.71
C LEU A 142 -9.00 1.06 -1.21
N VAL A 143 -8.56 0.07 -0.43
CA VAL A 143 -8.28 0.25 1.01
C VAL A 143 -7.19 1.31 1.24
N PHE A 144 -6.06 1.22 0.53
CA PHE A 144 -5.00 2.25 0.61
C PHE A 144 -5.47 3.64 0.15
N SER A 145 -6.44 3.67 -0.74
CA SER A 145 -6.99 4.91 -1.24
C SER A 145 -7.84 5.63 -0.21
N PHE A 146 -8.46 4.95 0.77
CA PHE A 146 -9.22 5.63 1.82
C PHE A 146 -8.34 6.60 2.65
N ASP A 147 -7.22 6.14 3.21
CA ASP A 147 -6.33 7.00 4.02
C ASP A 147 -5.77 8.18 3.21
N SER A 148 -5.22 7.86 2.03
CA SER A 148 -4.64 8.88 1.15
C SER A 148 -5.66 9.89 0.62
N MET A 149 -6.92 9.48 0.40
CA MET A 149 -7.99 10.41 0.01
C MET A 149 -8.45 11.29 1.18
N LEU A 150 -8.56 10.75 2.40
CA LEU A 150 -8.89 11.57 3.57
C LEU A 150 -7.79 12.60 3.86
N SER A 151 -6.52 12.20 3.73
CA SER A 151 -5.38 13.12 3.81
C SER A 151 -5.46 14.22 2.74
N ALA A 152 -5.90 13.89 1.53
CA ALA A 152 -6.05 14.85 0.43
C ALA A 152 -7.24 15.82 0.66
N ILE A 153 -8.38 15.32 1.14
CA ILE A 153 -9.56 16.12 1.49
C ILE A 153 -9.23 17.10 2.62
N ALA A 154 -8.39 16.69 3.58
CA ALA A 154 -7.92 17.59 4.64
C ALA A 154 -7.02 18.73 4.14
N LEU A 155 -6.43 18.60 2.95
CA LEU A 155 -5.53 19.60 2.35
C LEU A 155 -6.22 20.48 1.29
N SER A 156 -7.35 20.04 0.73
CA SER A 156 -8.07 20.81 -0.28
C SER A 156 -9.54 20.41 -0.37
N ASP A 157 -10.42 21.42 -0.42
CA ASP A 157 -11.84 21.22 -0.67
C ASP A 157 -12.20 21.20 -2.17
N VAL A 158 -11.23 21.47 -3.05
CA VAL A 158 -11.48 21.60 -4.49
C VAL A 158 -11.32 20.23 -5.17
N PHE A 159 -12.47 19.60 -5.47
CA PHE A 159 -12.52 18.29 -6.14
C PHE A 159 -11.61 18.20 -7.37
N TRP A 160 -11.62 19.21 -8.23
CA TRP A 160 -10.85 19.19 -9.48
C TRP A 160 -9.34 19.19 -9.26
N ILE A 161 -8.84 19.82 -8.19
CA ILE A 161 -7.42 19.82 -7.85
C ILE A 161 -7.02 18.43 -7.37
N MET A 162 -7.80 17.85 -6.45
CA MET A 162 -7.56 16.49 -5.96
C MET A 162 -7.62 15.46 -7.09
N ALA A 163 -8.62 15.53 -7.96
CA ALA A 163 -8.76 14.62 -9.10
C ALA A 163 -7.59 14.75 -10.10
N THR A 164 -7.14 15.98 -10.37
CA THR A 164 -5.99 16.23 -11.24
C THR A 164 -4.70 15.66 -10.65
N ALA A 165 -4.48 15.85 -9.34
CA ALA A 165 -3.37 15.22 -8.64
C ALA A 165 -3.41 13.68 -8.84
N ILE A 166 -4.58 13.05 -8.62
CA ILE A 166 -4.76 11.59 -8.77
C ILE A 166 -4.37 11.12 -10.17
N LEU A 167 -4.77 11.86 -11.20
CA LEU A 167 -4.43 11.54 -12.59
C LEU A 167 -2.93 11.66 -12.85
N ILE A 168 -2.27 12.71 -12.34
CA ILE A 168 -0.82 12.90 -12.46
C ILE A 168 -0.07 11.78 -11.73
N GLY A 169 -0.46 11.48 -10.48
CA GLY A 169 0.12 10.38 -9.70
C GLY A 169 -0.10 9.02 -10.38
N GLY A 170 -1.28 8.79 -10.95
CA GLY A 170 -1.60 7.62 -11.77
C GLY A 170 -0.68 7.47 -12.98
N ALA A 171 -0.48 8.54 -13.74
CA ALA A 171 0.42 8.54 -14.88
C ALA A 171 1.88 8.26 -14.48
N LEU A 172 2.34 8.88 -13.38
CA LEU A 172 3.66 8.63 -12.80
C LEU A 172 3.82 7.15 -12.41
N MET A 173 2.82 6.55 -11.77
CA MET A 173 2.84 5.14 -11.40
C MET A 173 2.95 4.23 -12.63
N ILE A 174 2.19 4.50 -13.71
CA ILE A 174 2.29 3.73 -14.96
C ILE A 174 3.71 3.82 -15.53
N TRP A 175 4.30 5.01 -15.52
CA TRP A 175 5.66 5.24 -16.01
C TRP A 175 6.72 4.50 -15.18
N LEU A 176 6.56 4.46 -13.85
CA LEU A 176 7.51 3.79 -12.94
C LEU A 176 7.32 2.27 -12.86
N ALA A 177 6.10 1.76 -13.04
CA ALA A 177 5.75 0.36 -12.74
C ALA A 177 6.62 -0.67 -13.44
N ASP A 178 6.91 -0.47 -14.73
CA ASP A 178 7.71 -1.41 -15.51
C ASP A 178 9.19 -1.38 -15.06
N GLY A 179 9.74 -0.19 -14.76
CA GLY A 179 11.10 -0.04 -14.23
C GLY A 179 11.28 -0.68 -12.86
N VAL A 180 10.34 -0.43 -11.94
CA VAL A 180 10.34 -1.03 -10.60
C VAL A 180 10.18 -2.55 -10.69
N ALA A 181 9.32 -3.06 -11.58
CA ALA A 181 9.16 -4.50 -11.78
C ALA A 181 10.43 -5.19 -12.25
N VAL A 182 11.11 -4.63 -13.25
CA VAL A 182 12.38 -5.18 -13.76
C VAL A 182 13.47 -5.14 -12.68
N PHE A 183 13.55 -4.05 -11.91
CA PHE A 183 14.49 -3.94 -10.79
C PHE A 183 14.26 -5.03 -9.73
N LEU A 184 13.01 -5.22 -9.30
CA LEU A 184 12.67 -6.25 -8.31
C LEU A 184 12.84 -7.68 -8.84
N GLN A 185 12.67 -7.93 -10.14
CA GLN A 185 12.92 -9.24 -10.75
C GLN A 185 14.41 -9.56 -10.83
N LYS A 186 15.23 -8.59 -11.24
CA LYS A 186 16.67 -8.78 -11.37
C LYS A 186 17.37 -8.95 -10.02
N ASN A 187 16.77 -8.43 -8.95
CA ASN A 187 17.38 -8.40 -7.63
C ASN A 187 16.47 -9.08 -6.56
N ARG A 188 16.48 -10.42 -6.51
CA ARG A 188 15.66 -11.25 -5.59
C ARG A 188 15.71 -10.85 -4.11
N MET A 189 16.82 -10.29 -3.63
CA MET A 189 16.91 -9.74 -2.26
C MET A 189 15.93 -8.57 -2.03
N TYR A 190 15.77 -7.69 -3.03
CA TYR A 190 14.89 -6.53 -2.94
C TYR A 190 13.41 -6.92 -3.08
N GLU A 191 13.11 -8.08 -3.66
CA GLU A 191 11.77 -8.66 -3.65
C GLU A 191 11.34 -9.05 -2.23
N VAL A 192 12.21 -9.73 -1.48
CA VAL A 192 11.96 -10.04 -0.06
C VAL A 192 11.81 -8.76 0.77
N MET A 193 12.69 -7.78 0.55
CA MET A 193 12.58 -6.46 1.18
C MET A 193 11.24 -5.79 0.88
N GLY A 194 10.73 -5.88 -0.35
CA GLY A 194 9.42 -5.37 -0.74
C GLY A 194 8.27 -6.03 0.02
N LEU A 195 8.35 -7.33 0.30
CA LEU A 195 7.36 -8.04 1.13
C LEU A 195 7.42 -7.59 2.59
N PHE A 196 8.60 -7.31 3.14
CA PHE A 196 8.73 -6.71 4.48
C PHE A 196 8.18 -5.28 4.54
N ILE A 197 8.41 -4.46 3.50
CA ILE A 197 7.79 -3.14 3.40
C ILE A 197 6.27 -3.29 3.39
N LEU A 198 5.73 -4.20 2.58
CA LEU A 198 4.30 -4.49 2.52
C LEU A 198 3.74 -4.95 3.89
N PHE A 199 4.49 -5.77 4.63
CA PHE A 199 4.13 -6.18 5.98
C PHE A 199 4.06 -4.98 6.95
N VAL A 200 5.05 -4.08 6.91
CA VAL A 200 5.05 -2.84 7.72
C VAL A 200 3.90 -1.92 7.33
N VAL A 201 3.57 -1.79 6.04
CA VAL A 201 2.38 -1.08 5.55
C VAL A 201 1.10 -1.70 6.14
N GLY A 202 1.01 -3.02 6.19
CA GLY A 202 -0.09 -3.72 6.84
C GLY A 202 -0.21 -3.41 8.34
N ILE A 203 0.91 -3.30 9.06
CA ILE A 203 0.93 -2.89 10.47
C ILE A 203 0.47 -1.43 10.61
N MET A 204 0.95 -0.53 9.75
CA MET A 204 0.55 0.87 9.76
C MET A 204 -0.98 0.99 9.60
N LEU A 205 -1.57 0.31 8.61
CA LEU A 205 -3.02 0.29 8.43
C LEU A 205 -3.76 -0.35 9.62
N LEU A 206 -3.25 -1.46 10.17
CA LEU A 206 -3.85 -2.06 11.36
C LEU A 206 -3.90 -1.07 12.53
N SER A 207 -2.81 -0.34 12.76
CA SER A 207 -2.75 0.67 13.82
C SER A 207 -3.71 1.83 13.57
N GLU A 208 -3.82 2.29 12.32
CA GLU A 208 -4.72 3.36 11.91
C GLU A 208 -6.19 2.94 12.05
N GLY A 209 -6.53 1.76 11.53
CA GLY A 209 -7.88 1.21 11.62
C GLY A 209 -8.32 0.97 13.07
N ALA A 210 -7.40 0.51 13.91
CA ALA A 210 -7.65 0.33 15.33
C ALA A 210 -7.83 1.67 16.06
N HIS A 211 -7.06 2.69 15.68
CA HIS A 211 -7.23 4.04 16.21
C HIS A 211 -8.59 4.64 15.83
N LEU A 212 -8.97 4.51 14.56
CA LEU A 212 -10.27 4.95 14.04
C LEU A 212 -11.43 4.20 14.71
N ALA A 213 -11.21 2.94 15.09
CA ALA A 213 -12.16 2.14 15.86
C ALA A 213 -12.17 2.46 17.37
N ASN A 214 -11.39 3.46 17.83
CA ASN A 214 -11.14 3.74 19.25
C ASN A 214 -10.83 2.49 20.07
N LEU A 215 -10.05 1.57 19.50
CA LEU A 215 -9.80 0.28 20.09
C LEU A 215 -8.85 0.42 21.29
N HIS A 216 -9.24 -0.16 22.42
CA HIS A 216 -8.41 -0.28 23.61
C HIS A 216 -7.94 -1.72 23.77
N LEU A 217 -6.65 -1.91 24.04
CA LEU A 217 -6.07 -3.20 24.42
C LEU A 217 -5.44 -3.04 25.80
N PHE A 218 -5.82 -3.90 26.74
CA PHE A 218 -5.26 -3.89 28.10
C PHE A 218 -5.36 -2.51 28.80
N GLY A 219 -6.45 -1.78 28.53
CA GLY A 219 -6.68 -0.43 29.07
C GLY A 219 -5.87 0.69 28.40
N GLN A 220 -5.07 0.39 27.37
CA GLN A 220 -4.32 1.36 26.59
C GLN A 220 -4.96 1.58 25.22
N LYS A 221 -5.13 2.85 24.82
CA LYS A 221 -5.64 3.19 23.49
C LYS A 221 -4.59 2.88 22.43
N ILE A 222 -4.99 2.24 21.34
CA ILE A 222 -4.10 2.07 20.19
C ILE A 222 -3.89 3.43 19.51
N THR A 223 -2.62 3.81 19.35
CA THR A 223 -2.22 5.01 18.64
C THR A 223 -1.75 4.66 17.23
N PRO A 224 -2.06 5.50 16.23
CA PRO A 224 -1.68 5.23 14.87
C PRO A 224 -0.18 5.41 14.70
N MET A 225 0.44 4.56 13.90
CA MET A 225 1.84 4.70 13.54
C MET A 225 2.04 5.96 12.69
N SER A 226 2.91 6.88 13.12
CA SER A 226 3.16 8.11 12.34
C SER A 226 3.83 7.80 11.00
N LYS A 227 3.50 8.57 9.95
CA LYS A 227 4.14 8.44 8.63
C LYS A 227 5.66 8.64 8.70
N ALA A 228 6.13 9.51 9.60
CA ALA A 228 7.56 9.71 9.85
C ALA A 228 8.22 8.44 10.43
N THR A 229 7.57 7.80 11.41
CA THR A 229 8.03 6.52 11.97
C THR A 229 8.04 5.43 10.89
N PHE A 230 7.02 5.41 10.02
CA PHE A 230 6.94 4.49 8.91
C PHE A 230 8.13 4.64 7.93
N TYR A 231 8.38 5.85 7.44
CA TYR A 231 9.52 6.11 6.56
C TYR A 231 10.88 5.86 7.24
N PHE A 232 10.97 6.15 8.54
CA PHE A 232 12.16 5.83 9.33
C PHE A 232 12.42 4.32 9.36
N VAL A 233 11.39 3.51 9.66
CA VAL A 233 11.49 2.04 9.67
C VAL A 233 11.87 1.50 8.29
N ILE A 234 11.27 2.01 7.21
CA ILE A 234 11.68 1.63 5.84
C ILE A 234 13.13 2.00 5.57
N GLY A 235 13.56 3.21 5.95
CA GLY A 235 14.94 3.64 5.79
C GLY A 235 15.92 2.70 6.49
N VAL A 236 15.61 2.29 7.73
CA VAL A 236 16.40 1.31 8.49
C VAL A 236 16.41 -0.05 7.79
N LEU A 237 15.27 -0.54 7.29
CA LEU A 237 15.19 -1.80 6.55
C LEU A 237 16.05 -1.79 5.28
N VAL A 238 15.97 -0.73 4.48
CA VAL A 238 16.76 -0.57 3.25
C VAL A 238 18.25 -0.49 3.58
N ILE A 239 18.65 0.28 4.59
CA ILE A 239 20.05 0.37 5.02
C ILE A 239 20.55 -0.99 5.49
N SER A 240 19.76 -1.69 6.31
CA SER A 240 20.09 -3.04 6.80
C SER A 240 20.31 -4.02 5.64
N ASP A 241 19.40 -4.03 4.66
CA ASP A 241 19.53 -4.91 3.48
C ASP A 241 20.77 -4.56 2.63
N ILE A 242 21.06 -3.28 2.43
CA ILE A 242 22.28 -2.84 1.74
C ILE A 242 23.54 -3.33 2.48
N VAL A 243 23.58 -3.22 3.81
CA VAL A 243 24.70 -3.66 4.64
C VAL A 243 24.85 -5.18 4.58
N GLN A 244 23.75 -5.93 4.76
CA GLN A 244 23.74 -7.40 4.67
C GLN A 244 24.22 -7.89 3.30
N ASN A 245 23.75 -7.26 2.22
CA ASN A 245 24.13 -7.62 0.86
C ASN A 245 25.63 -7.35 0.61
N ARG A 246 26.17 -6.22 1.09
CA ARG A 246 27.62 -5.93 1.04
C ARG A 246 28.43 -6.96 1.82
N TYR A 247 27.97 -7.35 3.01
CA TYR A 247 28.63 -8.35 3.84
C TYR A 247 28.63 -9.73 3.17
N ARG A 248 27.48 -10.16 2.63
CA ARG A 248 27.35 -11.45 1.92
C ARG A 248 28.26 -11.52 0.69
N LYS A 249 28.35 -10.45 -0.09
CA LYS A 249 29.28 -10.35 -1.23
C LYS A 249 30.74 -10.45 -0.79
N ARG A 250 31.13 -9.85 0.34
CA ARG A 250 32.49 -9.98 0.90
C ARG A 250 32.78 -11.41 1.35
N LEU A 251 31.83 -12.05 2.04
CA LEU A 251 31.97 -13.46 2.46
C LEU A 251 32.11 -14.40 1.27
N GLN A 252 31.35 -14.20 0.19
CA GLN A 252 31.46 -15.02 -1.03
C GLN A 252 32.84 -14.89 -1.69
N LYS A 253 33.39 -13.67 -1.74
CA LYS A 253 34.76 -13.43 -2.21
C LYS A 253 35.81 -14.13 -1.33
N ILE A 254 35.65 -14.07 0.00
CA ILE A 254 36.57 -14.74 0.94
C ILE A 254 36.51 -16.27 0.79
N LYS A 255 35.33 -16.83 0.52
CA LYS A 255 35.13 -18.27 0.32
C LYS A 255 35.48 -18.77 -1.09
N GLY A 256 35.98 -17.92 -1.99
CA GLY A 256 36.33 -18.29 -3.36
C GLY A 256 35.13 -18.73 -4.23
N LEU A 257 33.91 -18.30 -3.89
CA LEU A 257 32.67 -18.70 -4.56
C LEU A 257 32.26 -17.74 -5.71
N VAL A 258 33.02 -16.68 -5.95
CA VAL A 258 32.90 -15.75 -7.11
C VAL A 258 34.29 -15.21 -7.45
#